data_AF-A0A355EXW4-F1
#
_entry.id   AF-A0A355EXW4-F1
#
_cell.length_a   1.000
_cell.length_b   1.000
_cell.length_c   1.000
_cell.angle_alpha   90.00
_cell.angle_beta   90.00
_cell.angle_gamma   90.00
#
_symmetry.space_group_name_H-M   'P 1'
#
loop_
_entity.id
_entity.type
_entity.pdbx_description
1 polymer ?
#
loop_
_entity_poly.entity_id
_entity_poly.type
_entity_poly.pdbx_seq_one_letter_code
_entity_poly.pdbx_strand_id
1 'polypeptide(L)'
;MEPWYKVATPRKEVREGRSFNPDEFAIALEQVVAGTAPEDYRDPDHFFARNCFTRALRDHSGMVLRRLSGKTDNTAPVLTLITQFGGGKTHTLTTLYHLARTGEASTRFPGVADLVQEAGLSAVPQARVAV
;
A
#
# COMPACT_ATOMS: atom_id res chain seq x y z
N MET A 1 -17.55 -24.24 -12.40
CA MET A 1 -16.50 -23.23 -12.10
C MET A 1 -15.24 -23.70 -12.82
N GLU A 2 -14.69 -22.91 -13.73
CA GLU A 2 -13.46 -23.29 -14.43
C GLU A 2 -12.26 -23.28 -13.46
N PRO A 3 -11.30 -24.20 -13.60
CA PRO A 3 -10.07 -24.17 -12.80
C PRO A 3 -9.31 -22.85 -12.98
N TRP A 4 -8.78 -22.30 -11.88
CA TRP A 4 -8.13 -20.98 -11.88
C TRP A 4 -7.02 -20.85 -12.93
N TYR A 5 -6.24 -21.91 -13.18
CA TYR A 5 -5.13 -21.91 -14.12
C TYR A 5 -5.56 -21.78 -15.60
N LYS A 6 -6.86 -21.90 -15.89
CA LYS A 6 -7.43 -21.65 -17.22
C LYS A 6 -7.91 -20.21 -17.42
N VAL A 7 -8.20 -19.50 -16.32
CA VAL A 7 -8.80 -18.15 -16.35
C VAL A 7 -7.86 -17.07 -15.84
N ALA A 8 -6.79 -17.45 -15.13
CA ALA A 8 -5.76 -16.54 -14.64
C ALA A 8 -4.42 -16.92 -15.24
N THR A 9 -3.83 -15.99 -16.00
CA THR A 9 -2.46 -16.15 -16.50
C THR A 9 -1.48 -15.59 -15.46
N PRO A 10 -0.57 -16.39 -14.88
CA PRO A 10 0.44 -15.88 -13.96
C PRO A 10 1.35 -14.85 -14.63
N ARG A 11 1.98 -13.99 -13.84
CA ARG A 11 2.92 -12.98 -14.36
C ARG A 11 4.06 -13.65 -15.12
N LYS A 12 4.57 -12.95 -16.14
CA LYS A 12 5.65 -13.42 -17.01
C LYS A 12 6.86 -13.93 -16.21
N GLU A 13 7.27 -13.17 -15.20
CA GLU A 13 8.38 -13.48 -14.28
C GLU A 13 8.20 -14.82 -13.54
N VAL A 14 6.99 -15.12 -13.06
CA VAL A 14 6.67 -16.40 -12.42
C VAL A 14 6.66 -17.54 -13.43
N ARG A 15 6.14 -17.29 -14.65
CA ARG A 15 6.08 -18.28 -15.74
C ARG A 15 7.46 -18.63 -16.29
N GLU A 16 8.38 -17.67 -16.28
CA GLU A 16 9.75 -17.82 -16.78
C GLU A 16 10.71 -18.34 -15.71
N GLY A 17 10.24 -18.58 -14.47
CA GLY A 17 11.06 -19.09 -13.37
C GLY A 17 12.20 -18.15 -12.98
N ARG A 18 12.01 -16.83 -13.18
CA ARG A 18 13.08 -15.83 -13.12
C ARG A 18 13.68 -15.69 -11.72
N SER A 19 12.85 -15.82 -10.68
CA SER A 19 13.26 -15.90 -9.28
C SER A 19 12.10 -16.42 -8.42
N PHE A 20 12.42 -17.27 -7.44
CA PHE A 20 11.51 -17.71 -6.38
C PHE A 20 12.02 -17.29 -5.00
N ASN A 21 12.88 -16.25 -4.95
CA ASN A 21 13.38 -15.74 -3.68
C ASN A 21 12.21 -15.18 -2.85
N PRO A 22 11.92 -15.72 -1.65
CA PRO A 22 10.87 -15.20 -0.77
C PRO A 22 10.96 -13.70 -0.51
N ASP A 23 12.16 -13.14 -0.50
CA ASP A 23 12.41 -11.70 -0.27
C ASP A 23 11.85 -10.81 -1.37
N GLU A 24 11.65 -11.34 -2.59
CA GLU A 24 10.99 -10.61 -3.68
C GLU A 24 9.46 -10.59 -3.54
N PHE A 25 8.90 -11.43 -2.66
CA PHE A 25 7.45 -11.54 -2.43
C PHE A 25 7.01 -10.91 -1.10
N ALA A 26 7.95 -10.48 -0.27
CA ALA A 26 7.70 -9.86 1.01
C ALA A 26 8.20 -8.42 1.05
N ILE A 27 7.39 -7.53 1.61
CA ILE A 27 7.79 -6.14 1.77
C ILE A 27 8.57 -5.97 3.07
N ALA A 28 9.79 -5.46 2.96
CA ALA A 28 10.61 -4.93 4.05
C ALA A 28 10.53 -3.39 4.04
N LEU A 29 9.79 -2.80 4.98
CA LEU A 29 9.54 -1.35 5.00
C LEU A 29 10.84 -0.55 5.15
N GLU A 30 11.77 -1.05 5.96
CA GLU A 30 13.09 -0.46 6.16
C GLU A 30 13.88 -0.35 4.85
N GLN A 31 13.75 -1.34 3.95
CA GLN A 31 14.39 -1.31 2.65
C GLN A 31 13.68 -0.35 1.69
N VAL A 32 12.35 -0.23 1.77
CA VAL A 32 11.58 0.77 1.00
C VAL A 32 12.04 2.18 1.39
N VAL A 33 12.17 2.43 2.69
CA VAL A 33 12.60 3.72 3.24
C VAL A 33 14.06 4.02 2.88
N ALA A 34 14.95 3.04 2.97
CA ALA A 34 16.36 3.16 2.58
C ALA A 34 16.57 3.24 1.05
N GLY A 35 15.53 2.97 0.26
CA GLY A 35 15.62 2.93 -1.20
C GLY A 35 16.37 1.71 -1.73
N THR A 36 16.53 0.65 -0.94
CA THR A 36 17.22 -0.59 -1.32
C THR A 36 16.26 -1.75 -1.62
N ALA A 37 14.95 -1.57 -1.42
CA ALA A 37 13.95 -2.57 -1.75
C ALA A 37 13.86 -2.81 -3.27
N PRO A 38 13.34 -3.98 -3.70
CA PRO A 38 12.94 -4.21 -5.08
C PRO A 38 12.08 -3.06 -5.63
N GLU A 39 12.23 -2.80 -6.93
CA GLU A 39 11.56 -1.70 -7.61
C GLU A 39 10.03 -1.76 -7.44
N ASP A 40 9.46 -2.96 -7.42
CA ASP A 40 8.04 -3.22 -7.19
C ASP A 40 7.49 -2.66 -5.88
N TYR A 41 8.34 -2.45 -4.88
CA TYR A 41 7.96 -1.92 -3.57
C TYR A 41 8.46 -0.50 -3.34
N ARG A 42 9.62 -0.16 -3.90
CA ARG A 42 10.21 1.18 -3.76
C ARG A 42 9.54 2.21 -4.65
N ASP A 43 9.16 1.84 -5.87
CA ASP A 43 8.46 2.73 -6.79
C ASP A 43 6.94 2.70 -6.50
N PRO A 44 6.31 3.86 -6.22
CA PRO A 44 4.88 3.89 -5.90
C PRO A 44 3.99 3.52 -7.10
N ASP A 45 4.37 3.83 -8.34
CA ASP A 45 3.59 3.43 -9.53
C ASP A 45 3.54 1.89 -9.63
N HIS A 46 4.68 1.21 -9.48
CA HIS A 46 4.73 -0.25 -9.49
C HIS A 46 4.01 -0.86 -8.28
N PHE A 47 4.22 -0.28 -7.09
CA PHE A 47 3.58 -0.75 -5.86
C PHE A 47 2.06 -0.70 -5.98
N PHE A 48 1.48 0.45 -6.34
CA PHE A 48 0.02 0.60 -6.41
C PHE A 48 -0.60 -0.14 -7.60
N ALA A 49 0.12 -0.32 -8.71
CA ALA A 49 -0.35 -1.17 -9.81
C ALA A 49 -0.50 -2.65 -9.41
N ARG A 50 0.27 -3.11 -8.40
CA ARG A 50 0.29 -4.50 -7.93
C ARG A 50 -0.42 -4.71 -6.61
N ASN A 51 -0.65 -3.65 -5.84
CA ASN A 51 -1.22 -3.71 -4.50
C ASN A 51 -2.75 -3.85 -4.54
N CYS A 52 -3.29 -4.70 -3.67
CA CYS A 52 -4.73 -4.87 -3.54
C CYS A 52 -5.26 -3.95 -2.45
N PHE A 53 -6.20 -3.06 -2.80
CA PHE A 53 -6.90 -2.21 -1.85
C PHE A 53 -7.99 -2.99 -1.12
N THR A 54 -7.56 -3.86 -0.21
CA THR A 54 -8.47 -4.59 0.69
C THR A 54 -9.25 -3.63 1.58
N ARG A 55 -10.39 -4.09 2.10
CA ARG A 55 -11.17 -3.32 3.07
C ARG A 55 -10.33 -2.83 4.26
N ALA A 56 -9.52 -3.71 4.85
CA ALA A 56 -8.65 -3.35 5.97
C ALA A 56 -7.63 -2.28 5.58
N LEU A 57 -7.01 -2.38 4.40
CA LEU A 57 -6.09 -1.36 3.90
C LEU A 57 -6.79 0.00 3.77
N ARG A 58 -7.99 0.02 3.17
CA ARG A 58 -8.78 1.23 2.98
C ARG A 58 -9.20 1.85 4.30
N ASP A 59 -9.73 1.06 5.22
CA ASP A 59 -10.17 1.50 6.54
C ASP A 59 -9.02 2.12 7.35
N HIS A 60 -7.88 1.41 7.43
CA HIS A 60 -6.71 1.88 8.16
C HIS A 60 -6.07 3.11 7.50
N SER A 61 -5.88 3.09 6.18
CA SER A 61 -5.27 4.21 5.46
C SER A 61 -6.17 5.45 5.53
N GLY A 62 -7.47 5.29 5.30
CA GLY A 62 -8.44 6.38 5.38
C GLY A 62 -8.50 7.00 6.78
N MET A 63 -8.43 6.20 7.85
CA MET A 63 -8.36 6.73 9.21
C MET A 63 -7.11 7.61 9.43
N VAL A 64 -5.94 7.15 8.99
CA VAL A 64 -4.68 7.90 9.12
C VAL A 64 -4.72 9.18 8.27
N LEU A 65 -5.14 9.10 7.01
CA LEU A 65 -5.23 10.26 6.13
C LEU A 65 -6.21 11.31 6.69
N ARG A 66 -7.37 10.89 7.20
CA ARG A 66 -8.32 11.81 7.85
C ARG A 66 -7.67 12.55 9.01
N ARG A 67 -6.95 11.83 9.86
CA ARG A 67 -6.25 12.43 11.00
C ARG A 67 -5.17 13.41 10.57
N LEU A 68 -4.35 13.05 9.58
CA LEU A 68 -3.32 13.92 9.03
C LEU A 68 -3.91 15.20 8.40
N SER A 69 -5.13 15.11 7.86
CA SER A 69 -5.92 16.25 7.38
C SER A 69 -6.64 17.03 8.49
N GLY A 70 -6.32 16.80 9.76
CA GLY A 70 -6.90 17.51 10.91
C GLY A 70 -8.28 17.02 11.35
N LYS A 71 -8.84 15.97 10.73
CA LYS A 71 -10.13 15.37 11.14
C LYS A 71 -9.90 14.37 12.27
N THR A 72 -10.05 14.82 13.52
CA THR A 72 -9.74 14.04 14.73
C THR A 72 -10.91 13.21 15.27
N ASP A 73 -12.12 13.39 14.74
CA ASP A 73 -13.29 12.62 15.15
C ASP A 73 -13.15 11.16 14.71
N ASN A 74 -13.24 10.23 15.66
CA ASN A 74 -13.12 8.78 15.41
C ASN A 74 -11.82 8.38 14.67
N THR A 75 -10.74 9.16 14.80
CA THR A 75 -9.43 8.80 14.25
C THR A 75 -8.39 8.73 15.38
N ALA A 76 -7.97 7.51 15.74
CA ALA A 76 -7.02 7.33 16.83
C ALA A 76 -5.63 7.93 16.49
N PRO A 77 -4.94 8.61 17.43
CA PRO A 77 -3.56 9.07 17.25
C PRO A 77 -2.55 7.94 17.09
N VAL A 78 -2.87 6.77 17.62
CA VAL A 78 -2.03 5.59 17.56
C VAL A 78 -2.86 4.46 16.96
N LEU A 79 -2.36 3.87 15.88
CA LEU A 79 -2.93 2.70 15.23
C LEU A 79 -1.98 1.53 15.39
N THR A 80 -2.43 0.47 16.07
CA THR A 80 -1.70 -0.78 16.18
C THR A 80 -2.27 -1.79 15.19
N LEU A 81 -1.44 -2.27 14.26
CA LEU A 81 -1.82 -3.30 13.30
C LEU A 81 -1.56 -4.69 13.90
N ILE A 82 -2.61 -5.32 14.44
CA ILE A 82 -2.52 -6.66 15.05
C ILE A 82 -3.07 -7.69 14.08
N THR A 83 -2.19 -8.30 13.30
CA THR A 83 -2.53 -9.41 12.39
C THR A 83 -1.42 -10.46 12.38
N GLN A 84 -1.74 -11.67 11.94
CA GLN A 84 -0.75 -12.75 11.76
C GLN A 84 0.16 -12.49 10.55
N PHE A 85 1.10 -13.40 10.28
CA PHE A 85 1.88 -13.39 9.04
C PHE A 85 0.95 -13.37 7.80
N GLY A 86 1.30 -12.58 6.78
CA GLY A 86 0.45 -12.38 5.61
C GLY A 86 -0.75 -11.45 5.81
N GLY A 87 -0.99 -10.94 7.03
CA GLY A 87 -2.14 -10.08 7.34
C GLY A 87 -2.00 -8.61 6.90
N GLY A 88 -1.16 -8.29 5.91
CA GLY A 88 -1.12 -6.97 5.27
C GLY A 88 -0.49 -5.80 6.05
N LYS A 89 0.23 -6.05 7.15
CA LYS A 89 0.85 -4.98 7.96
C LYS A 89 1.84 -4.13 7.16
N THR A 90 2.82 -4.78 6.53
CA THR A 90 3.86 -4.10 5.75
C THR A 90 3.30 -3.44 4.49
N HIS A 91 2.27 -4.02 3.87
CA HIS A 91 1.50 -3.36 2.79
C HIS A 91 0.80 -2.08 3.28
N THR A 92 0.19 -2.11 4.46
CA THR A 92 -0.48 -0.93 5.05
C THR A 92 0.51 0.18 5.35
N LEU A 93 1.63 -0.16 6.01
CA LEU A 93 2.66 0.83 6.33
C LEU A 93 3.33 1.40 5.07
N THR A 94 3.60 0.57 4.06
CA THR A 94 4.20 1.01 2.80
C THR A 94 3.24 1.88 1.97
N THR A 95 1.95 1.54 1.98
CA THR A 95 0.91 2.40 1.39
C THR A 95 0.92 3.78 2.04
N LEU A 96 0.89 3.84 3.38
CA LEU A 96 0.94 5.11 4.11
C LEU A 96 2.24 5.90 3.84
N TYR A 97 3.37 5.22 3.77
CA TYR A 97 4.66 5.83 3.44
C TYR A 97 4.63 6.51 2.06
N HIS A 98 4.20 5.79 1.01
CA HIS A 98 4.12 6.33 -0.34
C HIS A 98 3.12 7.47 -0.48
N LEU A 99 1.95 7.34 0.15
CA LEU A 99 0.92 8.39 0.17
C LEU A 99 1.43 9.65 0.86
N ALA A 100 1.99 9.54 2.07
CA ALA A 100 2.45 10.69 2.85
C ALA A 100 3.63 11.41 2.17
N ARG A 101 4.56 10.67 1.54
CA ARG A 101 5.71 11.24 0.82
C ARG A 101 5.33 11.91 -0.50
N THR A 102 4.32 11.39 -1.20
CA THR A 102 3.90 11.91 -2.50
C THR A 102 2.85 13.03 -2.35
N GLY A 103 2.02 12.99 -1.31
CA GLY A 103 0.94 13.95 -1.08
C GLY A 103 -0.11 13.89 -2.18
N GLU A 104 -0.67 15.05 -2.54
CA GLU A 104 -1.77 15.20 -3.50
C GLU A 104 -1.51 14.51 -4.86
N ALA A 105 -0.26 14.53 -5.33
CA ALA A 105 0.13 13.89 -6.59
C ALA A 105 -0.04 12.36 -6.58
N SER A 106 -0.25 11.73 -5.42
CA SER A 106 -0.51 10.28 -5.30
C SER A 106 -1.84 9.84 -5.88
N THR A 107 -2.78 10.76 -6.09
CA THR A 107 -4.09 10.46 -6.71
C THR A 107 -3.98 9.90 -8.13
N ARG A 108 -2.83 10.09 -8.80
CA ARG A 108 -2.51 9.49 -10.10
C ARG A 108 -2.31 7.97 -10.04
N PHE A 109 -2.00 7.41 -8.87
CA PHE A 109 -1.73 5.99 -8.72
C PHE A 109 -3.04 5.18 -8.73
N PRO A 110 -3.05 3.96 -9.30
CA PRO A 110 -4.22 3.11 -9.33
C PRO A 110 -4.84 2.91 -7.94
N GLY A 111 -6.15 3.12 -7.82
CA GLY A 111 -6.94 2.92 -6.60
C GLY A 111 -6.79 4.01 -5.52
N VAL A 112 -5.83 4.93 -5.63
CA VAL A 112 -5.63 5.99 -4.61
C VAL A 112 -6.74 7.03 -4.66
N ALA A 113 -7.21 7.44 -5.83
CA ALA A 113 -8.33 8.37 -5.96
C ALA A 113 -9.59 7.86 -5.24
N ASP A 114 -9.93 6.58 -5.44
CA ASP A 114 -11.06 5.93 -4.77
C ASP A 114 -10.87 5.90 -3.25
N LEU A 115 -9.67 5.55 -2.77
CA LEU A 115 -9.33 5.57 -1.34
C LEU A 115 -9.55 6.96 -0.71
N VAL A 116 -9.11 8.02 -1.40
CA VAL A 116 -9.25 9.41 -0.94
C VAL A 116 -10.71 9.83 -0.88
N GLN A 117 -11.49 9.47 -1.90
CA GLN A 117 -12.92 9.72 -1.95
C GLN A 117 -13.66 8.99 -0.83
N GLU A 118 -13.39 7.68 -0.64
CA GLU A 118 -13.94 6.87 0.46
C GLU A 118 -13.55 7.41 1.84
N ALA A 119 -12.36 8.00 1.96
CA ALA A 119 -11.93 8.65 3.18
C ALA A 119 -12.65 9.98 3.45
N GLY A 120 -13.39 10.52 2.48
CA GLY A 120 -14.08 11.80 2.56
C GLY A 120 -13.09 12.98 2.55
N LEU A 121 -12.03 12.87 1.76
CA LEU A 121 -10.98 13.88 1.62
C LEU A 121 -10.92 14.40 0.19
N SER A 122 -10.44 15.63 0.01
CA SER A 122 -10.23 16.23 -1.31
C SER A 122 -8.85 15.89 -1.90
N ALA A 123 -7.87 15.63 -1.04
CA ALA A 123 -6.50 15.31 -1.41
C ALA A 123 -5.82 14.51 -0.30
N VAL A 124 -4.71 13.85 -0.65
CA VAL A 124 -3.81 13.24 0.32
C VAL A 124 -2.95 14.35 0.97
N PRO A 125 -2.98 14.50 2.30
CA PRO A 125 -2.18 15.52 2.98
C PRO A 125 -0.68 15.20 2.85
N GLN A 126 0.13 16.24 2.63
CA GLN A 126 1.57 16.16 2.81
C GLN A 126 1.88 15.95 4.30
N ALA A 127 2.73 14.97 4.61
CA ALA A 127 3.14 14.71 5.99
C ALA A 127 4.62 14.32 6.05
N ARG A 128 5.27 14.73 7.14
CA ARG A 128 6.62 14.27 7.46
C ARG A 128 6.52 12.84 8.01
N VAL A 129 7.24 11.92 7.40
CA VAL A 129 7.31 10.53 7.87
C VAL A 129 8.57 10.34 8.69
N ALA A 130 8.43 9.78 9.89
CA ALA A 130 9.53 9.35 10.74
C ALA A 130 9.59 7.82 10.71
N VAL A 131 10.80 7.26 10.62
CA VAL A 131 11.09 5.83 10.55
C VAL A 131 12.29 5.53 11.44
#